data_AF-A0A9X7NTP9-F1
#
_entry.id   AF-A0A9X7NTP9-F1
#
_cell.length_a   1.000
_cell.length_b   1.000
_cell.length_c   1.000
_cell.angle_alpha   90.00
_cell.angle_beta   90.00
_cell.angle_gamma   90.00
#
_symmetry.space_group_name_H-M   'P 1'
#
loop_
_entity.id
_entity.type
_entity.pdbx_description
1 polymer ?
#
loop_
_entity_poly.entity_id
_entity_poly.type
_entity_poly.pdbx_seq_one_letter_code
_entity_poly.pdbx_strand_id
1 'polypeptide(L)'
;MGTLKATAERYVFEVTKDFPDSLPLKDRIARLDAERPALKSAPAAARKAWQSARRTYLQRFGYEKPALRKVETPLEIAISNAQGDCDVQ
;
A
#
# COMPACT_ATOMS: atom_id res chain seq x y z
N MET A 1 1.89 10.24 24.21
CA MET A 1 2.33 10.51 22.83
C MET A 1 1.50 9.67 21.87
N GLY A 2 0.69 10.30 21.01
CA GLY A 2 -0.06 9.58 19.99
C GLY A 2 0.90 8.90 19.01
N THR A 3 0.66 7.63 18.69
CA THR A 3 1.53 6.87 17.79
C THR A 3 1.54 7.53 16.40
N LEU A 4 2.66 7.41 15.67
CA LEU A 4 2.77 7.89 14.28
C LEU A 4 1.63 7.36 13.38
N LYS A 5 1.10 6.18 13.72
CA LYS A 5 -0.09 5.58 13.11
C LYS A 5 -1.34 6.42 13.31
N ALA A 6 -1.70 6.77 14.55
CA ALA A 6 -2.89 7.56 14.85
C ALA A 6 -2.82 8.95 14.20
N THR A 7 -1.63 9.54 14.15
CA THR A 7 -1.40 10.83 13.47
C THR A 7 -1.64 10.72 11.96
N ALA A 8 -1.13 9.64 11.34
CA ALA A 8 -1.35 9.37 9.93
C ALA A 8 -2.82 9.10 9.58
N GLU A 9 -3.53 8.35 10.43
CA GLU A 9 -4.97 8.08 10.28
C GLU A 9 -5.79 9.37 10.35
N ARG A 10 -5.49 10.24 11.33
CA ARG A 10 -6.12 11.55 11.45
C ARG A 10 -5.86 12.41 10.21
N TYR A 11 -4.62 12.45 9.73
CA TYR A 11 -4.29 13.21 8.53
C TYR A 11 -5.04 12.72 7.28
N VAL A 12 -5.09 11.39 7.06
CA VAL A 12 -5.87 10.82 5.96
C VAL A 12 -7.35 11.15 6.10
N PHE A 13 -7.91 11.10 7.31
CA PHE A 13 -9.28 11.51 7.56
C PHE A 13 -9.52 12.99 7.23
N GLU A 14 -8.67 13.90 7.69
CA GLU A 14 -8.80 15.33 7.40
C GLU A 14 -8.74 15.66 5.90
N VAL A 15 -7.90 14.94 5.14
CA VAL A 15 -7.82 15.09 3.68
C VAL A 15 -9.08 14.57 2.98
N THR A 16 -9.69 13.51 3.52
CA THR A 16 -10.75 12.74 2.86
C THR A 16 -12.15 13.02 3.36
N LYS A 17 -12.31 13.78 4.45
CA LYS A 17 -13.62 14.08 5.07
C LYS A 17 -14.59 14.78 4.12
N ASP A 18 -14.06 15.56 3.17
CA ASP A 18 -14.85 16.32 2.19
C ASP A 18 -15.00 15.59 0.85
N PHE A 19 -14.56 14.32 0.76
CA PHE A 19 -14.68 13.55 -0.48
C PHE A 19 -16.12 13.04 -0.62
N PRO A 20 -16.79 13.28 -1.76
CA PRO A 20 -18.11 12.72 -1.97
C PRO A 20 -18.03 11.20 -2.09
N ASP A 21 -19.06 10.48 -1.64
CA ASP A 21 -19.09 9.01 -1.70
C ASP A 21 -19.08 8.46 -3.14
N SER A 22 -19.60 9.22 -4.09
CA SER A 22 -19.56 8.90 -5.52
C SER A 22 -18.19 9.09 -6.18
N LEU A 23 -17.19 9.63 -5.47
CA LEU A 23 -15.86 9.88 -6.04
C LEU A 23 -15.21 8.56 -6.47
N PRO A 24 -14.80 8.41 -7.74
CA PRO A 24 -14.13 7.21 -8.22
C PRO A 24 -12.84 6.92 -7.47
N LEU A 25 -12.49 5.63 -7.33
CA LEU A 25 -11.27 5.20 -6.63
C LEU A 25 -9.99 5.87 -7.19
N LYS A 26 -9.91 6.00 -8.51
CA LYS A 26 -8.78 6.65 -9.20
C LYS A 26 -8.59 8.10 -8.74
N ASP A 27 -9.68 8.84 -8.59
CA ASP A 27 -9.64 10.25 -8.19
C ASP A 27 -9.36 10.39 -6.70
N ARG A 28 -9.89 9.48 -5.86
CA ARG A 28 -9.51 9.39 -4.43
C ARG A 28 -8.00 9.22 -4.26
N ILE A 29 -7.41 8.30 -5.04
CA ILE A 29 -5.97 8.04 -5.07
C ILE A 29 -5.19 9.29 -5.48
N ALA A 30 -5.58 9.93 -6.59
CA ALA A 30 -4.89 11.10 -7.11
C ALA A 30 -4.90 12.28 -6.12
N ARG A 31 -6.05 12.55 -5.49
CA ARG A 31 -6.16 13.62 -4.49
C ARG A 31 -5.35 13.31 -3.23
N LEU A 32 -5.39 12.07 -2.71
CA LEU A 32 -4.56 11.66 -1.59
C LEU A 32 -3.06 11.76 -1.89
N ASP A 33 -2.64 11.40 -3.11
CA ASP A 33 -1.23 11.48 -3.50
C ASP A 33 -0.77 12.92 -3.75
N ALA A 34 -1.67 13.84 -4.10
CA ALA A 34 -1.38 15.27 -4.19
C ALA A 34 -1.08 15.92 -2.82
N GLU A 35 -1.56 15.33 -1.72
CA GLU A 35 -1.29 15.78 -0.33
C GLU A 35 0.00 15.15 0.26
N ARG A 36 0.61 14.21 -0.45
CA ARG A 36 1.92 13.62 -0.12
C ARG A 36 3.13 14.59 -0.06
N PRO A 37 3.16 15.82 -0.65
CA PRO A 37 4.33 16.69 -0.66
C PRO A 37 4.87 17.01 0.74
N ALA A 38 4.01 17.21 1.73
CA ALA A 38 4.41 17.51 3.11
C ALA A 38 5.18 16.35 3.77
N LEU A 39 5.03 15.12 3.26
CA LEU A 39 5.71 13.93 3.79
C LEU A 39 7.04 13.61 3.10
N LYS A 40 7.46 14.38 2.08
CA LYS A 40 8.75 14.15 1.39
C LYS A 40 9.94 14.36 2.32
N SER A 41 9.88 15.35 3.20
CA SER A 41 10.88 15.62 4.24
C SER A 41 10.64 14.83 5.53
N ALA A 42 9.55 14.07 5.62
CA ALA A 42 9.20 13.35 6.84
C ALA A 42 10.04 12.07 7.05
N PRO A 43 10.29 11.69 8.32
CA PRO A 43 10.97 10.44 8.66
C PRO A 43 10.33 9.23 7.99
N ALA A 44 11.14 8.21 7.68
CA ALA A 44 10.67 7.00 6.99
C ALA A 44 9.49 6.31 7.72
N ALA A 45 9.48 6.35 9.06
CA ALA A 45 8.39 5.81 9.87
C ALA A 45 7.06 6.54 9.63
N ALA A 46 7.07 7.86 9.51
CA ALA A 46 5.87 8.66 9.22
C ALA A 46 5.34 8.36 7.80
N ARG A 47 6.24 8.25 6.81
CA ARG A 47 5.86 7.86 5.44
C ARG A 47 5.21 6.49 5.39
N LYS A 48 5.75 5.50 6.11
CA LYS A 48 5.17 4.16 6.22
C LYS A 48 3.81 4.17 6.91
N ALA A 49 3.67 4.93 8.01
CA ALA A 49 2.41 5.07 8.72
C ALA A 49 1.32 5.68 7.81
N TRP A 50 1.64 6.74 7.07
CA TRP A 50 0.74 7.35 6.10
C TRP A 50 0.34 6.40 4.97
N GLN A 51 1.30 5.69 4.37
CA GLN A 51 0.99 4.69 3.33
C GLN A 51 0.07 3.59 3.86
N SER A 52 0.21 3.20 5.13
CA SER A 52 -0.68 2.24 5.77
C SER A 52 -2.09 2.80 5.92
N ALA A 53 -2.25 3.98 6.51
CA ALA A 53 -3.54 4.64 6.70
C ALA A 53 -4.25 4.89 5.35
N ARG A 54 -3.52 5.36 4.34
CA ARG A 54 -4.02 5.55 2.96
C ARG A 54 -4.59 4.26 2.40
N ARG A 55 -3.90 3.12 2.53
CA ARG A 55 -4.40 1.83 2.04
C ARG A 55 -5.67 1.40 2.78
N THR A 56 -5.69 1.53 4.11
CA THR A 56 -6.86 1.16 4.92
C THR A 56 -8.10 1.97 4.53
N TYR A 57 -7.94 3.27 4.27
CA TYR A 57 -9.04 4.09 3.75
C TYR A 57 -9.50 3.63 2.37
N LEU A 58 -8.57 3.47 1.42
CA LEU A 58 -8.90 3.13 0.03
C LEU A 58 -9.50 1.73 -0.13
N GLN A 59 -9.20 0.79 0.77
CA GLN A 59 -9.80 -0.55 0.79
C GLN A 59 -11.34 -0.50 0.88
N ARG A 60 -11.91 0.52 1.54
CA ARG A 60 -13.37 0.73 1.60
C ARG A 60 -14.00 1.03 0.24
N PHE A 61 -13.19 1.45 -0.73
CA PHE A 61 -13.60 1.86 -2.06
C PHE A 61 -13.07 0.91 -3.14
N GLY A 62 -12.73 -0.34 -2.77
CA GLY A 62 -12.29 -1.36 -3.71
C GLY A 62 -10.81 -1.33 -4.07
N TYR A 63 -9.96 -0.64 -3.30
CA TYR A 63 -8.51 -0.75 -3.49
C TYR A 63 -7.99 -2.11 -3.02
N GLU A 64 -7.52 -2.90 -3.97
CA GLU A 64 -6.77 -4.12 -3.69
C GLU A 64 -5.29 -3.81 -3.48
N LYS A 65 -4.72 -4.38 -2.42
CA LYS A 65 -3.28 -4.29 -2.19
C LYS A 65 -2.60 -5.03 -3.34
N PRO A 66 -1.63 -4.41 -4.06
CA PRO A 66 -0.89 -5.14 -5.08
C PRO A 66 -0.29 -6.38 -4.43
N ALA A 67 -0.54 -7.53 -5.05
CA ALA A 67 0.08 -8.77 -4.63
C ALA A 67 1.59 -8.51 -4.55
N LEU A 68 2.20 -8.92 -3.43
CA LEU A 68 3.65 -9.02 -3.38
C LEU A 68 3.99 -9.99 -4.52
N ARG A 69 4.52 -9.48 -5.63
CA ARG A 69 5.15 -10.35 -6.62
C ARG A 69 6.22 -11.09 -5.84
N LYS A 70 5.99 -12.39 -5.61
CA LYS A 70 7.07 -13.29 -5.22
C LYS A 70 8.03 -13.22 -6.39
N VAL A 71 9.08 -12.42 -6.23
CA VAL A 71 10.21 -12.50 -7.14
C VAL A 71 10.88 -13.78 -6.71
N GLU A 72 10.58 -14.87 -7.42
CA GLU A 72 11.31 -16.11 -7.22
C GLU A 72 12.77 -15.78 -7.44
N THR A 73 13.57 -16.01 -6.41
CA THR A 73 15.01 -15.89 -6.50
C THR A 73 15.51 -16.90 -7.53
N PRO A 74 16.64 -16.65 -8.21
CA PRO A 74 17.22 -17.62 -9.15
C PRO A 74 17.41 -19.02 -8.53
N LEU A 75 17.63 -19.10 -7.21
CA LEU A 75 17.70 -20.33 -6.43
C LEU A 75 16.35 -21.04 -6.32
N GLU A 76 15.26 -20.32 -6.04
CA GLU A 76 13.90 -20.90 -5.99
C GLU A 76 13.47 -21.45 -7.36
N ILE A 77 13.83 -20.76 -8.45
CA ILE A 77 13.58 -21.23 -9.83
C ILE A 77 14.38 -22.52 -10.11
N ALA A 78 15.66 -22.56 -9.72
CA ALA A 78 16.52 -23.74 -9.94
C ALA A 78 16.02 -24.97 -9.15
N ILE A 79 15.56 -24.79 -7.92
CA ILE A 79 15.01 -25.87 -7.09
C ILE A 79 13.69 -26.38 -7.67
N SER A 80 12.81 -25.49 -8.12
CA SER A 80 11.52 -25.87 -8.73
C SER A 80 11.72 -26.67 -10.03
N ASN A 81 12.69 -26.30 -10.87
CA ASN A 81 13.04 -27.05 -12.07
C ASN A 81 13.66 -28.42 -11.75
N ALA A 82 14.48 -28.51 -10.71
CA ALA A 82 15.09 -29.78 -10.29
C ALA A 82 14.07 -30.77 -9.73
N GLN A 83 12.99 -30.29 -9.09
CA GLN A 83 11.93 -31.15 -8.55
C GLN A 83 10.94 -31.65 -9.62
N GLY A 84 10.76 -30.93 -10.73
CA GLY A 84 9.93 -31.36 -11.85
C GLY A 84 10.52 -32.52 -12.66
N ASP A 85 11.82 -32.78 -12.53
CA ASP A 85 12.56 -33.82 -13.28
C ASP A 85 12.62 -35.17 -12.52
N CYS A 86 12.21 -35.21 -11.24
CA CYS A 86 12.32 -36.42 -10.41
C CYS A 86 11.05 -37.33 -10.38
N ASP A 87 9.98 -37.01 -11.10
CA ASP A 87 8.70 -37.76 -11.06
C ASP A 87 8.34 -38.46 -12.39
N VAL A 88 9.33 -38.78 -13.23
CA VAL A 88 9.14 -39.68 -14.38
C VAL A 88 10.30 -40.65 -14.48
N GLN A 89 10.18 -41.80 -13.79
CA GLN A 89 10.72 -43.09 -14.25
C GLN A 89 10.03 -44.25 -13.54
#